data_AF-A0A957ZKN8-F1
#
_entry.id   AF-A0A957ZKN8-F1
#
_cell.length_a   1.000
_cell.length_b   1.000
_cell.length_c   1.000
_cell.angle_alpha   90.00
_cell.angle_beta   90.00
_cell.angle_gamma   90.00
#
_symmetry.space_group_name_H-M   'P 1'
#
loop_
_entity.id
_entity.type
_entity.pdbx_description
1 polymer ?
#
loop_
_entity_poly.entity_id
_entity_poly.type
_entity_poly.pdbx_seq_one_letter_code
_entity_poly.pdbx_strand_id
1 'polypeptide(L)'
;YLPDTDETEVGYLLGREYWGHGYATEAARASVAFGFEHFDFVEIIGITHPENVASQNVLKKCGMRFTAATRYFNMDCYRFAV
;
A
#
# COMPACT_ATOMS: atom_id res chain seq x y z
N TYR A 1 3.08 5.99 7.88
CA TYR A 1 2.18 6.59 8.89
C TYR A 1 1.63 7.87 8.30
N LEU A 2 0.32 8.03 8.35
CA LEU A 2 -0.39 9.20 7.84
C LEU A 2 -0.91 10.01 9.03
N PRO A 3 -0.27 11.14 9.38
CA PRO A 3 -0.63 11.92 10.57
C PRO A 3 -2.06 12.45 10.56
N ASP A 4 -2.59 12.79 9.39
CA ASP A 4 -3.90 13.42 9.27
C ASP A 4 -5.06 12.46 9.56
N THR A 5 -4.83 11.15 9.40
CA THR A 5 -5.86 10.11 9.57
C THR A 5 -5.51 9.06 10.62
N ASP A 6 -4.34 9.18 11.24
CA ASP A 6 -3.78 8.21 12.19
C ASP A 6 -3.69 6.78 11.62
N GLU A 7 -3.44 6.67 10.31
CA GLU A 7 -3.41 5.39 9.60
C GLU A 7 -1.97 4.89 9.39
N THR A 8 -1.79 3.57 9.55
CA THR A 8 -0.53 2.91 9.18
C THR A 8 -0.60 2.48 7.72
N GLU A 9 0.31 3.02 6.92
CA GLU A 9 0.39 2.77 5.48
C GLU A 9 1.64 1.96 5.12
N VAL A 10 1.47 0.94 4.26
CA VAL A 10 2.57 0.33 3.52
C VAL A 10 2.83 1.10 2.22
N GLY A 11 4.05 1.60 2.06
CA GLY A 11 4.51 2.29 0.87
C GLY A 11 5.76 1.63 0.28
N TYR A 12 5.93 1.74 -1.04
CA TYR A 12 7.12 1.24 -1.74
C TYR A 12 7.41 2.11 -2.96
N LEU A 13 8.70 2.29 -3.24
CA LEU A 13 9.18 3.02 -4.40
C LEU A 13 10.43 2.32 -4.93
N LEU A 14 10.47 2.05 -6.22
CA LEU A 14 11.60 1.40 -6.88
C LEU A 14 12.04 2.21 -8.09
N GLY A 15 13.34 2.22 -8.36
CA GLY A 15 13.89 2.72 -9.63
C GLY A 15 13.29 1.95 -10.81
N ARG A 16 13.09 2.65 -11.94
CA ARG A 16 12.43 2.08 -13.14
C ARG A 16 13.09 0.81 -13.66
N GLU A 17 14.41 0.71 -13.54
CA GLU A 17 15.19 -0.48 -13.95
C GLU A 17 14.82 -1.76 -13.17
N TYR A 18 14.22 -1.63 -11.98
CA TYR A 18 13.82 -2.74 -11.13
C TYR A 18 12.33 -3.11 -11.25
N TRP A 19 11.59 -2.43 -12.11
CA TRP A 19 10.16 -2.71 -12.31
C TRP A 19 9.95 -4.04 -13.04
N GLY A 20 8.78 -4.66 -12.86
CA GLY A 20 8.43 -5.92 -13.54
C GLY A 20 9.05 -7.19 -12.94
N HIS A 21 9.98 -7.06 -11.99
CA HIS A 21 10.68 -8.20 -11.36
C HIS A 21 9.99 -8.76 -10.10
N GLY A 22 8.91 -8.13 -9.64
CA GLY A 22 8.17 -8.57 -8.45
C GLY A 22 8.67 -8.01 -7.10
N TYR A 23 9.79 -7.29 -7.08
CA TYR A 23 10.39 -6.75 -5.85
C TYR A 23 9.43 -5.89 -5.02
N ALA A 24 8.59 -5.07 -5.65
CA ALA A 24 7.60 -4.27 -4.92
C ALA A 24 6.59 -5.15 -4.16
N THR A 25 6.17 -6.26 -4.75
CA THR A 25 5.26 -7.23 -4.10
C THR A 25 5.95 -7.99 -2.99
N GLU A 26 7.21 -8.40 -3.19
CA GLU A 26 8.01 -9.06 -2.17
C GLU A 26 8.19 -8.17 -0.94
N ALA A 27 8.69 -6.94 -1.15
CA ALA A 27 8.92 -5.97 -0.10
C ALA A 27 7.62 -5.60 0.63
N ALA A 28 6.57 -5.24 -0.10
CA ALA A 28 5.30 -4.84 0.51
C ALA A 28 4.66 -5.96 1.33
N ARG A 29 4.68 -7.21 0.83
CA ARG A 29 4.15 -8.36 1.58
C ARG A 29 4.94 -8.62 2.86
N ALA A 30 6.27 -8.56 2.79
CA ALA A 30 7.11 -8.72 3.97
C ALA A 30 6.87 -7.61 5.00
N SER A 31 6.74 -6.36 4.56
CA SER A 31 6.43 -5.22 5.46
C SER A 31 5.07 -5.34 6.13
N VAL A 32 4.02 -5.75 5.39
CA VAL A 32 2.69 -5.98 5.95
C VAL A 32 2.71 -7.12 6.97
N ALA A 33 3.34 -8.25 6.65
CA ALA A 33 3.46 -9.38 7.56
C ALA A 33 4.23 -8.98 8.85
N PHE A 34 5.35 -8.28 8.69
CA PHE A 34 6.12 -7.76 9.82
C PHE A 34 5.29 -6.83 10.70
N GLY A 35 4.49 -5.94 10.08
CA GLY A 35 3.58 -5.04 10.77
C GLY A 35 2.62 -5.77 11.70
N PHE A 36 1.93 -6.81 11.22
CA PHE A 36 1.01 -7.58 12.04
C PHE A 36 1.68 -8.53 13.04
N GLU A 37 2.88 -9.02 12.73
CA GLU A 37 3.60 -9.95 13.62
C GLU A 37 4.21 -9.23 14.83
N HIS A 38 4.68 -7.99 14.65
CA HIS A 38 5.46 -7.28 15.66
C HIS A 38 4.72 -6.10 16.30
N PHE A 39 3.59 -5.68 15.75
CA PHE A 39 2.77 -4.60 16.26
C PHE A 39 1.30 -5.03 16.31
N ASP A 40 0.54 -4.46 17.25
CA ASP A 40 -0.89 -4.70 17.40
C ASP A 40 -1.73 -3.91 16.37
N PHE A 41 -1.26 -3.83 15.12
CA PHE A 41 -2.00 -3.16 14.07
C PHE A 41 -3.26 -3.95 13.73
N VAL A 42 -4.40 -3.28 13.79
CA VAL A 42 -5.71 -3.84 13.42
C VAL A 42 -5.99 -3.75 11.93
N GLU A 43 -5.31 -2.84 11.23
CA GLU A 43 -5.44 -2.58 9.80
C GLU A 43 -4.11 -2.00 9.30
N ILE A 44 -3.70 -2.39 8.10
CA ILE A 44 -2.65 -1.70 7.34
C ILE A 44 -3.24 -1.28 6.00
N ILE A 45 -3.04 -0.01 5.65
CA ILE A 45 -3.59 0.55 4.42
C ILE A 45 -2.52 0.72 3.34
N GLY A 46 -2.95 0.83 2.10
CA GLY A 46 -2.10 1.19 0.97
C GLY A 46 -2.84 2.17 0.09
N ILE A 47 -2.18 3.28 -0.25
CA ILE A 47 -2.79 4.33 -1.07
C ILE A 47 -2.09 4.37 -2.42
N THR A 48 -2.87 4.61 -3.46
CA THR A 48 -2.34 4.73 -4.81
C THR A 48 -3.17 5.69 -5.65
N HIS A 49 -2.52 6.37 -6.60
CA HIS A 49 -3.23 7.15 -7.60
C HIS A 49 -4.20 6.24 -8.40
N PRO A 50 -5.40 6.72 -8.78
CA PRO A 50 -6.38 5.94 -9.56
C PRO A 50 -5.84 5.38 -10.88
N GLU A 51 -4.89 6.10 -11.50
CA GLU A 51 -4.26 5.69 -12.76
C GLU A 51 -3.09 4.71 -12.58
N ASN A 52 -2.58 4.53 -11.36
CA ASN A 52 -1.42 3.67 -11.10
C ASN A 52 -1.85 2.21 -10.90
N VAL A 53 -2.24 1.57 -12.01
CA VAL A 53 -2.67 0.16 -12.06
C VAL A 53 -1.58 -0.79 -11.57
N ALA A 54 -0.30 -0.47 -11.80
CA ALA A 54 0.82 -1.29 -11.35
C ALA A 54 0.88 -1.39 -9.82
N SER A 55 0.78 -0.26 -9.12
CA SER A 55 0.71 -0.21 -7.66
C SER A 55 -0.54 -0.92 -7.11
N GLN A 56 -1.71 -0.67 -7.73
CA GLN A 56 -2.95 -1.37 -7.35
C GLN A 56 -2.81 -2.89 -7.43
N ASN A 57 -2.11 -3.41 -8.44
CA ASN A 57 -1.86 -4.84 -8.59
C ASN A 57 -0.89 -5.37 -7.52
N VAL A 58 0.09 -4.59 -7.09
CA VAL A 58 0.97 -4.95 -5.97
C VAL A 58 0.16 -5.04 -4.67
N LEU A 59 -0.66 -4.04 -4.36
CA LEU A 59 -1.51 -4.04 -3.15
C LEU A 59 -2.45 -5.27 -3.13
N LYS A 60 -3.13 -5.56 -4.25
CA LYS A 60 -3.98 -6.76 -4.40
C LYS A 60 -3.20 -8.06 -4.19
N LYS A 61 -1.98 -8.17 -4.73
CA LYS A 61 -1.10 -9.35 -4.53
C LYS A 61 -0.60 -9.49 -3.09
N CYS A 62 -0.64 -8.42 -2.30
CA CYS A 62 -0.35 -8.44 -0.87
C CYS A 62 -1.57 -8.78 -0.01
N GLY A 63 -2.71 -9.14 -0.62
CA GLY A 63 -3.94 -9.49 0.09
C GLY A 63 -4.85 -8.30 0.42
N MET A 64 -4.43 -7.09 0.08
CA MET A 64 -5.19 -5.87 0.37
C MET A 64 -6.37 -5.73 -0.60
N ARG A 65 -7.48 -5.22 -0.10
CA ARG A 65 -8.73 -5.04 -0.85
C ARG A 65 -9.02 -3.56 -1.02
N PHE A 66 -9.54 -3.18 -2.18
CA PHE A 66 -10.02 -1.81 -2.41
C PHE A 66 -11.14 -1.49 -1.42
N THR A 67 -11.04 -0.38 -0.72
CA THR A 67 -12.04 0.05 0.27
C THR A 67 -12.77 1.32 -0.16
N ALA A 68 -12.07 2.31 -0.73
CA ALA A 68 -12.68 3.58 -1.11
C ALA A 68 -11.86 4.36 -2.15
N ALA A 69 -12.55 5.19 -2.93
CA ALA A 69 -11.96 6.37 -3.56
C ALA A 69 -11.99 7.50 -2.53
N THR A 70 -10.85 8.12 -2.28
CA THR A 70 -10.64 9.09 -1.20
C THR A 70 -9.64 10.15 -1.63
N ARG A 71 -9.33 11.10 -0.76
CA ARG A 71 -8.38 12.18 -1.02
C ARG A 71 -7.33 12.23 0.08
N TYR A 72 -6.09 11.94 -0.27
CA TYR A 72 -4.93 12.12 0.60
C TYR A 72 -3.98 13.13 -0.04
N PHE A 73 -3.31 13.95 0.77
CA PHE A 73 -2.36 14.97 0.27
C PHE A 73 -2.95 15.90 -0.79
N ASN A 74 -4.25 16.19 -0.70
CA ASN A 74 -5.01 16.96 -1.70
C ASN A 74 -5.04 16.32 -3.12
N MET A 75 -4.80 15.02 -3.23
CA MET A 75 -4.85 14.24 -4.47
C MET A 75 -5.90 13.14 -4.37
N ASP A 76 -6.60 12.88 -5.47
CA ASP A 76 -7.53 11.76 -5.53
C ASP A 76 -6.74 10.44 -5.53
N CYS A 77 -7.19 9.52 -4.70
CA CYS A 77 -6.49 8.30 -4.37
C CYS A 77 -7.47 7.13 -4.23
N TYR A 78 -6.98 5.92 -4.50
CA TYR A 78 -7.65 4.69 -4.10
C TYR A 78 -6.99 4.14 -2.84
N ARG A 79 -7.82 3.86 -1.84
CA ARG A 79 -7.43 3.22 -0.58
C ARG A 79 -7.65 1.71 -0.69
N PHE A 80 -6.65 0.96 -0.27
CA PHE A 80 -6.70 -0.48 -0.05
C PHE A 80 -6.40 -0.76 1.42
N ALA A 81 -6.93 -1.86 1.95
CA ALA A 81 -6.64 -2.31 3.31
C ALA A 81 -6.60 -3.83 3.44
N VAL A 82 -5.88 -4.29 4.45
CA VAL A 82 -5.80 -5.66 4.93
C VAL A 82 -5.82 -5.68 6.45
#